data_AF-A0A150IRC2-F1
#
_entry.id   AF-A0A150IRC2-F1
#
_cell.length_a   1.000
_cell.length_b   1.000
_cell.length_c   1.000
_cell.angle_alpha   90.00
_cell.angle_beta   90.00
_cell.angle_gamma   90.00
#
_symmetry.space_group_name_H-M   'P 1'
#
loop_
_entity.id
_entity.type
_entity.pdbx_description
1 polymer ?
#
loop_
_entity_poly.entity_id
_entity_poly.type
_entity_poly.pdbx_seq_one_letter_code
_entity_poly.pdbx_strand_id
1 'polypeptide(L)'
;MKCLLCGNDTDLSYCPNCGNYPLEQEIIKCTKCGSDNSKELFYCSKCGAPIKIYATSDNPKSEKVGDAEKYSEEIEREEFRKKKFKAISSILLGAMLLLAIFYYLGLVNNPNSPIEHQLPQKYSAVITTKINNIDADVGEIKLWVALPIDCGTQQNVSIISIDPEPNKIDIFPEACTRVCYWDFNSSLPTNSSIVIIQKISFVANPFTTSIDPSLIEPYDSYLGIYNEYTKPSQRVESDDPDIIAMAKKVVGNEKNPYKKADRIYGWVVKNITYEIQDQELGARYAFYNRKGDCTEFATLFVAMCRSQGIPARLVHGYLYGTDTSAGHMWAEIYLPPYGWVPADPTGDHTTKSRFFFGRLGNNVLILSKGNVGLSPNDAEDIPFAFSYIAHYKSYNFGKLIFENNAELKKIN
;
A
#
# COMPACT_ATOMS: atom_id res chain seq x y z
N MET A 1 -27.38 16.95 -9.51
CA MET A 1 -27.01 15.88 -8.53
C MET A 1 -28.23 15.01 -8.22
N LYS A 2 -28.11 13.78 -7.66
CA LYS A 2 -29.27 12.96 -7.28
C LYS A 2 -29.58 12.98 -5.78
N CYS A 3 -30.85 13.09 -5.41
CA CYS A 3 -31.31 12.93 -4.02
C CYS A 3 -31.19 11.46 -3.59
N LEU A 4 -30.57 11.19 -2.44
CA LEU A 4 -30.39 9.82 -1.95
C LEU A 4 -31.68 9.11 -1.53
N LEU A 5 -32.71 9.86 -1.16
CA LEU A 5 -33.99 9.31 -0.71
C LEU A 5 -34.89 8.89 -1.88
N CYS A 6 -34.96 9.71 -2.94
CA CYS A 6 -35.92 9.49 -4.03
C CYS A 6 -35.29 9.39 -5.43
N GLY A 7 -33.98 9.56 -5.54
CA GLY A 7 -33.25 9.47 -6.81
C GLY A 7 -33.50 10.62 -7.79
N ASN A 8 -34.26 11.65 -7.40
CA ASN A 8 -34.58 12.77 -8.28
C ASN A 8 -33.34 13.61 -8.59
N ASP A 9 -33.23 14.03 -9.84
CA ASP A 9 -32.22 15.01 -10.24
C ASP A 9 -32.57 16.38 -9.65
N THR A 10 -31.57 17.01 -9.06
CA THR A 10 -31.62 18.36 -8.48
C THR A 10 -30.81 19.28 -9.37
N ASP A 11 -31.30 20.51 -9.58
CA ASP A 11 -30.77 21.51 -10.53
C ASP A 11 -29.43 22.15 -10.10
N LEU A 12 -28.65 21.47 -9.28
CA LEU A 12 -27.38 21.96 -8.78
C LEU A 12 -26.20 21.36 -9.56
N SER A 13 -25.30 22.23 -10.00
CA SER A 13 -24.40 21.98 -11.13
C SER A 13 -22.91 21.80 -10.77
N TYR A 14 -22.51 21.75 -9.49
CA TYR A 14 -21.09 21.68 -9.12
C TYR A 14 -20.57 20.25 -8.90
N CYS A 15 -19.46 19.92 -9.55
CA CYS A 15 -18.58 18.79 -9.22
C CYS A 15 -17.12 19.25 -9.38
N PRO A 16 -16.25 19.09 -8.35
CA PRO A 16 -14.84 19.53 -8.42
C PRO A 16 -14.06 18.89 -9.58
N ASN A 17 -14.48 17.69 -9.99
CA ASN A 17 -13.84 16.91 -11.03
C ASN A 17 -14.39 17.23 -12.45
N CYS A 18 -15.45 18.05 -12.56
CA CYS A 18 -16.11 18.38 -13.83
C CYS A 18 -16.30 19.90 -14.07
N GLY A 19 -16.01 20.74 -13.07
CA GLY A 19 -15.63 22.17 -13.18
C GLY A 19 -16.71 23.22 -13.50
N ASN A 20 -17.43 23.78 -12.50
CA ASN A 20 -17.91 25.19 -12.41
C ASN A 20 -18.73 25.53 -11.12
N TYR A 21 -18.43 26.68 -10.46
CA TYR A 21 -18.89 27.19 -9.12
C TYR A 21 -19.92 28.37 -9.17
N PRO A 22 -20.54 28.86 -8.05
CA PRO A 22 -20.91 28.27 -6.74
C PRO A 22 -22.39 28.54 -6.32
N LEU A 23 -22.85 27.93 -5.21
CA LEU A 23 -23.95 28.46 -4.37
C LEU A 23 -23.64 28.27 -2.87
N GLU A 24 -23.78 29.36 -2.11
CA GLU A 24 -23.60 29.45 -0.66
C GLU A 24 -24.92 29.15 0.08
N GLN A 25 -25.34 27.88 0.15
CA GLN A 25 -26.48 27.50 1.00
C GLN A 25 -26.21 26.23 1.80
N GLU A 26 -26.51 26.29 3.09
CA GLU A 26 -26.14 25.24 4.07
C GLU A 26 -27.06 24.00 4.04
N ILE A 27 -28.28 24.13 3.50
CA ILE A 27 -29.29 23.06 3.43
C ILE A 27 -30.03 23.16 2.10
N ILE A 28 -30.09 22.05 1.35
CA ILE A 28 -30.82 21.97 0.08
C ILE A 28 -32.01 21.03 0.23
N LYS A 29 -33.23 21.57 0.09
CA LYS A 29 -34.46 20.78 0.06
C LYS A 29 -34.65 20.10 -1.29
N CYS A 30 -34.91 18.79 -1.26
CA CYS A 30 -35.27 18.07 -2.49
C CYS A 30 -36.63 18.55 -3.00
N THR A 31 -36.69 19.02 -4.25
CA THR A 31 -37.91 19.52 -4.89
C THR A 31 -38.99 18.45 -5.08
N LYS A 32 -38.64 17.16 -5.02
CA LYS A 32 -39.58 16.04 -5.21
C LYS A 32 -40.08 15.44 -3.90
N CYS A 33 -39.20 15.13 -2.95
CA CYS A 33 -39.58 14.46 -1.69
C CYS A 33 -39.52 15.38 -0.46
N GLY A 34 -39.12 16.64 -0.61
CA GLY A 34 -39.10 17.64 0.45
C GLY A 34 -38.04 17.44 1.54
N SER A 35 -37.19 16.40 1.42
CA SER A 35 -36.18 16.09 2.42
C SER A 35 -35.06 17.13 2.41
N ASP A 36 -34.62 17.54 3.60
CA ASP A 36 -33.42 18.34 3.82
C ASP A 36 -32.19 17.48 3.55
N ASN A 37 -31.29 17.94 2.69
CA ASN A 37 -30.03 17.23 2.40
C ASN A 37 -28.87 18.10 2.92
N SER A 38 -28.04 17.53 3.81
CA SER A 38 -26.88 18.19 4.42
C SER A 38 -25.57 17.97 3.62
N LYS A 39 -24.55 18.76 3.96
CA LYS A 39 -23.26 19.01 3.26
C LYS A 39 -22.41 17.79 2.81
N GLU A 40 -22.79 16.55 3.10
CA GLU A 40 -21.94 15.36 2.86
C GLU A 40 -22.60 14.25 2.02
N LEU A 41 -23.87 14.42 1.64
CA LEU A 41 -24.71 13.34 1.11
C LEU A 41 -24.89 13.37 -0.41
N PHE A 42 -24.04 14.10 -1.13
CA PHE A 42 -24.16 14.23 -2.58
C PHE A 42 -23.00 13.58 -3.33
N TYR A 43 -23.35 12.89 -4.42
CA TYR A 43 -22.42 12.27 -5.35
C TYR A 43 -22.68 12.81 -6.76
N CYS A 44 -21.62 12.99 -7.55
CA CYS A 44 -21.73 13.39 -8.95
C CYS A 44 -22.33 12.25 -9.79
N SER A 45 -23.42 12.52 -10.53
CA SER A 45 -24.05 11.51 -11.41
C SER A 45 -23.21 11.15 -12.63
N LYS A 46 -22.17 11.94 -12.96
CA LYS A 46 -21.28 11.71 -14.10
C LYS A 46 -20.01 10.93 -13.72
N CYS A 47 -19.43 11.18 -12.54
CA CYS A 47 -18.14 10.60 -12.14
C CYS A 47 -18.15 9.92 -10.76
N GLY A 48 -19.28 9.90 -10.04
CA GLY A 48 -19.44 9.19 -8.77
C GLY A 48 -18.78 9.84 -7.53
N ALA A 49 -18.04 10.93 -7.70
CA ALA A 49 -17.28 11.54 -6.61
C ALA A 49 -18.19 12.14 -5.51
N PRO A 50 -17.91 11.88 -4.21
CA PRO A 50 -18.57 12.55 -3.10
C PRO A 50 -18.14 14.02 -3.02
N ILE A 51 -19.07 14.92 -2.71
CA ILE A 51 -18.81 16.37 -2.68
C ILE A 51 -18.45 16.78 -1.25
N LYS A 52 -17.20 17.22 -1.01
CA LYS A 52 -16.74 17.86 0.23
C LYS A 52 -16.49 19.35 0.00
N ILE A 53 -16.75 20.19 1.01
CA ILE A 53 -16.49 21.63 0.95
C ILE A 53 -15.05 21.92 1.42
N TYR A 54 -14.33 22.76 0.68
CA TYR A 54 -13.14 23.46 1.16
C TYR A 54 -13.57 24.76 1.85
N ALA A 55 -13.10 25.01 3.06
CA ALA A 55 -13.36 26.25 3.79
C ALA A 55 -12.67 27.44 3.08
N THR A 56 -13.41 28.49 2.79
CA THR A 56 -12.91 29.75 2.21
C THR A 56 -12.57 30.74 3.31
N SER A 57 -11.37 31.32 3.25
CA SER A 57 -11.04 32.61 3.86
C SER A 57 -10.62 33.60 2.76
N ASP A 58 -11.52 34.53 2.44
CA ASP A 58 -11.35 35.94 2.05
C ASP A 58 -10.33 36.38 0.96
N ASN A 59 -10.88 36.53 -0.26
CA ASN A 59 -10.86 37.68 -1.20
C ASN A 59 -9.54 38.34 -1.72
N PRO A 60 -9.28 38.34 -3.06
CA PRO A 60 -8.21 39.09 -3.73
C PRO A 60 -8.70 40.33 -4.52
N LYS A 61 -7.82 41.33 -4.72
CA LYS A 61 -7.98 42.40 -5.73
C LYS A 61 -6.93 42.29 -6.85
N SER A 62 -7.44 42.05 -8.07
CA SER A 62 -7.05 42.58 -9.40
C SER A 62 -5.57 42.78 -9.80
N GLU A 63 -5.10 42.15 -10.90
CA GLU A 63 -4.90 42.76 -12.26
C GLU A 63 -3.93 41.97 -13.18
N LYS A 64 -4.36 41.85 -14.46
CA LYS A 64 -3.65 41.94 -15.76
C LYS A 64 -2.76 40.81 -16.35
N VAL A 65 -3.22 40.47 -17.56
CA VAL A 65 -2.71 39.70 -18.72
C VAL A 65 -1.24 40.00 -19.10
N GLY A 66 -0.41 38.96 -19.15
CA GLY A 66 0.98 39.01 -19.65
C GLY A 66 1.65 37.69 -20.10
N ASP A 67 0.97 36.54 -20.10
CA ASP A 67 1.65 35.22 -20.18
C ASP A 67 1.33 34.35 -21.42
N ALA A 68 0.89 34.94 -22.54
CA ALA A 68 0.48 34.14 -23.72
C ALA A 68 1.65 33.46 -24.46
N GLU A 69 2.85 34.06 -24.48
CA GLU A 69 4.03 33.48 -25.16
C GLU A 69 4.77 32.43 -24.31
N LYS A 70 4.67 32.52 -22.97
CA LYS A 70 5.21 31.48 -22.07
C LYS A 70 4.42 30.18 -22.14
N TYR A 71 3.11 30.29 -22.38
CA TYR A 71 2.18 29.17 -22.44
C TYR A 71 2.42 28.26 -23.66
N SER A 72 2.84 28.80 -24.80
CA SER A 72 3.11 28.00 -26.00
C SER A 72 4.37 27.14 -25.88
N GLU A 73 5.43 27.64 -25.22
CA GLU A 73 6.65 26.85 -24.96
C GLU A 73 6.44 25.74 -23.91
N GLU A 74 5.48 25.92 -23.00
CA GLU A 74 5.09 24.93 -22.00
C GLU A 74 4.28 23.78 -22.61
N ILE A 75 3.40 24.10 -23.57
CA ILE A 75 2.60 23.12 -24.33
C ILE A 75 3.48 22.21 -25.18
N GLU A 76 4.49 22.75 -25.88
CA GLU A 76 5.41 21.94 -26.70
C GLU A 76 6.27 21.00 -25.84
N ARG A 77 6.69 21.42 -24.63
CA ARG A 77 7.40 20.58 -23.66
C ARG A 77 6.51 19.49 -23.05
N GLU A 78 5.24 19.79 -22.77
CA GLU A 78 4.26 18.81 -22.30
C GLU A 78 3.94 17.74 -23.35
N GLU A 79 3.79 18.12 -24.62
CA GLU A 79 3.55 17.17 -25.71
C GLU A 79 4.74 16.23 -25.93
N PHE A 80 5.98 16.74 -25.77
CA PHE A 80 7.18 15.90 -25.81
C PHE A 80 7.23 14.90 -24.63
N ARG A 81 6.83 15.31 -23.41
CA ARG A 81 6.66 14.40 -22.24
C ARG A 81 5.57 13.35 -22.48
N LYS A 82 4.41 13.73 -23.04
CA LYS A 82 3.30 12.81 -23.37
C LYS A 82 3.69 11.77 -24.44
N LYS A 83 4.52 12.14 -25.42
CA LYS A 83 5.07 11.19 -26.41
C LYS A 83 6.07 10.20 -25.78
N LYS A 84 6.92 10.64 -24.86
CA LYS A 84 7.86 9.77 -24.13
C LYS A 84 7.13 8.80 -23.18
N PHE A 85 6.04 9.25 -22.55
CA PHE A 85 5.20 8.43 -21.67
C PHE A 85 4.41 7.34 -22.43
N LYS A 86 3.91 7.66 -23.64
CA LYS A 86 3.26 6.67 -24.52
C LYS A 86 4.20 5.53 -24.94
N ALA A 87 5.49 5.83 -25.18
CA ALA A 87 6.50 4.82 -25.52
C ALA A 87 6.85 3.87 -24.36
N ILE A 88 6.67 4.32 -23.11
CA ILE A 88 6.90 3.49 -21.90
C ILE A 88 5.66 2.61 -21.61
N SER A 89 4.44 3.11 -21.89
CA SER A 89 3.19 2.35 -21.67
C SER A 89 3.02 1.13 -22.58
N SER A 90 3.60 1.13 -23.79
CA SER A 90 3.53 -0.02 -24.70
C SER A 90 4.47 -1.17 -24.33
N ILE A 91 5.46 -0.91 -23.47
CA ILE A 91 6.36 -1.94 -22.93
C ILE A 91 5.69 -2.65 -21.73
N LEU A 92 4.89 -1.92 -20.95
CA LEU A 92 4.16 -2.44 -19.78
C LEU A 92 3.01 -3.40 -20.14
N LEU A 93 2.27 -3.17 -21.24
CA LEU A 93 1.26 -4.14 -21.70
C LEU A 93 1.88 -5.46 -22.19
N GLY A 94 3.05 -5.40 -22.82
CA GLY A 94 3.82 -6.59 -23.21
C GLY A 94 4.36 -7.34 -21.99
N ALA A 95 4.82 -6.60 -20.97
CA ALA A 95 5.26 -7.15 -19.68
C ALA A 95 4.11 -7.81 -18.91
N MET A 96 2.88 -7.27 -18.95
CA MET A 96 1.70 -7.88 -18.31
C MET A 96 1.30 -9.23 -18.94
N LEU A 97 1.39 -9.36 -20.27
CA LEU A 97 1.11 -10.63 -20.95
C LEU A 97 2.24 -11.66 -20.69
N LEU A 98 3.50 -11.21 -20.65
CA LEU A 98 4.66 -12.04 -20.31
C LEU A 98 4.69 -12.43 -18.83
N LEU A 99 4.28 -11.57 -17.91
CA LEU A 99 4.10 -11.87 -16.49
C LEU A 99 3.01 -12.90 -16.30
N ALA A 100 1.86 -12.77 -16.98
CA ALA A 100 0.83 -13.79 -16.96
C ALA A 100 1.37 -15.13 -17.52
N ILE A 101 2.17 -15.12 -18.59
CA ILE A 101 2.73 -16.34 -19.22
C ILE A 101 3.85 -16.98 -18.39
N PHE A 102 4.76 -16.21 -17.78
CA PHE A 102 5.82 -16.74 -16.89
C PHE A 102 5.25 -17.17 -15.54
N TYR A 103 4.22 -16.48 -15.05
CA TYR A 103 3.44 -16.92 -13.92
C TYR A 103 2.68 -18.21 -14.23
N TYR A 104 2.07 -18.32 -15.42
CA TYR A 104 1.41 -19.54 -15.88
C TYR A 104 2.42 -20.68 -16.05
N LEU A 105 3.59 -20.44 -16.64
CA LEU A 105 4.65 -21.45 -16.81
C LEU A 105 5.30 -21.84 -15.48
N GLY A 106 5.38 -20.93 -14.51
CA GLY A 106 5.71 -21.25 -13.11
C GLY A 106 4.65 -22.10 -12.41
N LEU A 107 3.38 -21.95 -12.80
CA LEU A 107 2.22 -22.69 -12.31
C LEU A 107 1.87 -23.96 -13.12
N VAL A 108 2.46 -24.16 -14.31
CA VAL A 108 2.40 -25.44 -15.05
C VAL A 108 3.10 -26.54 -14.26
N ASN A 109 3.91 -26.17 -13.26
CA ASN A 109 4.19 -27.02 -12.10
C ASN A 109 3.02 -27.01 -11.12
N ASN A 110 1.87 -27.53 -11.56
CA ASN A 110 0.71 -27.99 -10.77
C ASN A 110 0.29 -27.07 -9.59
N PRO A 111 -0.88 -26.41 -9.60
CA PRO A 111 -1.41 -25.73 -8.42
C PRO A 111 -1.71 -26.68 -7.23
N ASN A 112 -1.62 -27.99 -7.45
CA ASN A 112 -1.55 -29.03 -6.41
C ASN A 112 -0.13 -29.55 -6.12
N SER A 113 0.93 -28.92 -6.64
CA SER A 113 2.29 -29.19 -6.20
C SER A 113 2.39 -28.67 -4.77
N PRO A 114 2.47 -29.56 -3.76
CA PRO A 114 2.41 -29.09 -2.40
C PRO A 114 3.71 -28.34 -2.11
N ILE A 115 3.60 -27.13 -1.54
CA ILE A 115 4.76 -26.38 -1.02
C ILE A 115 5.55 -27.25 -0.02
N GLU A 116 4.95 -28.32 0.52
CA GLU A 116 5.61 -29.35 1.33
C GLU A 116 6.91 -29.90 0.71
N HIS A 117 7.16 -29.70 -0.59
CA HIS A 117 8.42 -30.08 -1.26
C HIS A 117 9.29 -28.90 -1.73
N GLN A 118 8.89 -27.64 -1.50
CA GLN A 118 9.79 -26.52 -1.73
C GLN A 118 10.90 -26.53 -0.67
N LEU A 119 12.13 -26.71 -1.11
CA LEU A 119 13.29 -26.59 -0.22
C LEU A 119 13.62 -25.10 0.01
N PRO A 120 14.30 -24.76 1.11
CA PRO A 120 14.83 -23.42 1.29
C PRO A 120 15.66 -22.97 0.09
N GLN A 121 15.50 -21.72 -0.33
CA GLN A 121 16.22 -21.15 -1.47
C GLN A 121 17.07 -19.98 -1.03
N LYS A 122 18.35 -20.01 -1.41
CA LYS A 122 19.29 -18.91 -1.18
C LYS A 122 19.21 -17.87 -2.30
N TYR A 123 19.28 -16.59 -1.94
CA TYR A 123 19.27 -15.46 -2.86
C TYR A 123 20.40 -14.48 -2.55
N SER A 124 20.87 -13.77 -3.58
CA SER A 124 21.42 -12.43 -3.44
C SER A 124 20.36 -11.43 -3.86
N ALA A 125 20.35 -10.25 -3.22
CA ALA A 125 19.52 -9.14 -3.64
C ALA A 125 20.31 -7.83 -3.70
N VAL A 126 19.99 -7.01 -4.69
CA VAL A 126 20.47 -5.63 -4.81
C VAL A 126 19.25 -4.71 -4.70
N ILE A 127 19.07 -4.08 -3.55
CA ILE A 127 17.99 -3.11 -3.32
C ILE A 127 18.54 -1.73 -3.69
N THR A 128 17.84 -1.02 -4.55
CA THR A 128 18.21 0.32 -5.04
C THR A 128 17.10 1.29 -4.72
N THR A 129 17.39 2.28 -3.88
CA THR A 129 16.51 3.41 -3.60
C THR A 129 17.09 4.66 -4.26
N LYS A 130 16.35 5.23 -5.21
CA LYS A 130 16.75 6.43 -5.94
C LYS A 130 15.81 7.58 -5.63
N ILE A 131 16.39 8.72 -5.29
CA ILE A 131 15.68 9.97 -5.03
C ILE A 131 16.07 10.92 -6.15
N ASN A 132 15.13 11.26 -7.01
CA ASN A 132 15.33 12.19 -8.11
C ASN A 132 14.74 13.56 -7.74
N ASN A 133 15.55 14.62 -7.81
CA ASN A 133 15.07 15.99 -7.76
C ASN A 133 14.97 16.56 -9.18
N ILE A 134 13.75 16.77 -9.67
CA ILE A 134 13.54 17.35 -11.00
C ILE A 134 13.50 18.88 -10.94
N ASP A 135 12.76 19.44 -9.99
CA ASP A 135 12.40 20.87 -9.95
C ASP A 135 12.18 21.42 -8.52
N ALA A 136 12.39 20.61 -7.48
CA ALA A 136 12.16 20.99 -6.10
C ALA A 136 13.33 21.83 -5.55
N ASP A 137 13.01 22.90 -4.83
CA ASP A 137 13.98 23.62 -3.99
C ASP A 137 13.92 23.01 -2.59
N VAL A 138 14.82 22.07 -2.31
CA VAL A 138 14.79 21.26 -1.09
C VAL A 138 15.88 21.66 -0.12
N GLY A 139 15.52 21.85 1.14
CA GLY A 139 16.48 22.22 2.20
C GLY A 139 16.99 21.03 2.99
N GLU A 140 16.07 20.27 3.57
CA GLU A 140 16.33 19.13 4.46
C GLU A 140 15.81 17.86 3.78
N ILE A 141 16.61 16.80 3.78
CA ILE A 141 16.22 15.47 3.30
C ILE A 141 16.72 14.43 4.29
N LYS A 142 15.77 13.72 4.87
CA LYS A 142 15.98 12.59 5.77
C LYS A 142 15.33 11.35 5.19
N LEU A 143 16.04 10.23 5.27
CA LEU A 143 15.58 8.99 4.69
C LEU A 143 15.80 7.83 5.67
N TRP A 144 14.76 7.03 5.85
CA TRP A 144 14.79 5.75 6.54
C TRP A 144 14.53 4.65 5.51
N VAL A 145 15.47 3.71 5.35
CA VAL A 145 15.31 2.57 4.42
C VAL A 145 15.36 1.28 5.22
N ALA A 146 14.37 0.42 5.00
CA ALA A 146 14.29 -0.88 5.62
C ALA A 146 15.34 -1.83 5.02
N LEU A 147 15.99 -2.59 5.89
CA LEU A 147 17.01 -3.58 5.54
C LEU A 147 16.68 -4.86 6.33
N PRO A 148 16.69 -6.04 5.68
CA PRO A 148 16.18 -7.26 6.30
C PRO A 148 17.01 -7.72 7.51
N ILE A 149 16.38 -8.48 8.40
CA ILE A 149 17.02 -9.33 9.42
C ILE A 149 16.52 -10.78 9.27
N ASP A 150 17.11 -11.69 10.06
CA ASP A 150 16.54 -13.03 10.24
C ASP A 150 15.19 -12.94 10.96
N CYS A 151 14.15 -13.50 10.34
CA CYS A 151 12.83 -13.64 10.96
C CYS A 151 12.00 -14.75 10.30
N GLY A 152 11.52 -15.70 11.10
CA GLY A 152 10.61 -16.75 10.63
C GLY A 152 11.13 -17.49 9.40
N THR A 153 10.47 -17.28 8.26
CA THR A 153 10.81 -17.86 6.95
C THR A 153 12.09 -17.30 6.33
N GLN A 154 12.56 -16.13 6.73
CA GLN A 154 13.79 -15.52 6.24
C GLN A 154 14.93 -15.76 7.22
N GLN A 155 16.01 -16.38 6.76
CA GLN A 155 17.15 -16.79 7.59
C GLN A 155 18.48 -16.53 6.88
N ASN A 156 19.58 -16.59 7.64
CA ASN A 156 20.94 -16.39 7.14
C ASN A 156 21.10 -15.08 6.35
N VAL A 157 20.46 -14.01 6.83
CA VAL A 157 20.57 -12.68 6.25
C VAL A 157 21.97 -12.12 6.50
N SER A 158 22.67 -11.82 5.41
CA SER A 158 23.98 -11.20 5.42
C SER A 158 23.95 -9.90 4.62
N ILE A 159 24.49 -8.84 5.21
CA ILE A 159 24.66 -7.54 4.57
C ILE A 159 26.04 -7.53 3.91
N ILE A 160 26.06 -7.45 2.58
CA ILE A 160 27.30 -7.50 1.79
C ILE A 160 27.90 -6.09 1.69
N SER A 161 27.08 -5.10 1.37
CA SER A 161 27.49 -3.69 1.32
C SER A 161 26.29 -2.76 1.38
N ILE A 162 26.49 -1.55 1.89
CA ILE A 162 25.53 -0.44 1.80
C ILE A 162 26.32 0.77 1.28
N ASP A 163 25.82 1.41 0.23
CA ASP A 163 26.46 2.59 -0.37
C ASP A 163 25.40 3.64 -0.75
N PRO A 164 25.52 4.90 -0.31
CA PRO A 164 26.47 5.39 0.69
C PRO A 164 26.23 4.80 2.08
N GLU A 165 27.24 4.83 2.95
CA GLU A 165 27.09 4.40 4.35
C GLU A 165 26.03 5.25 5.08
N PRO A 166 25.13 4.62 5.87
CA PRO A 166 24.11 5.35 6.63
C PRO A 166 24.72 6.06 7.83
N ASN A 167 24.11 7.18 8.23
CA ASN A 167 24.47 7.89 9.46
C ASN A 167 24.17 7.06 10.71
N LYS A 168 23.12 6.23 10.66
CA LYS A 168 22.68 5.38 11.78
C LYS A 168 22.00 4.11 11.27
N ILE A 169 22.10 3.03 12.03
CA ILE A 169 21.33 1.81 11.81
C ILE A 169 20.68 1.40 13.14
N ASP A 170 19.35 1.34 13.18
CA ASP A 170 18.58 0.81 14.30
C ASP A 170 18.04 -0.59 13.96
N ILE A 171 17.83 -1.45 14.96
CA ILE A 171 17.36 -2.83 14.76
C ILE A 171 16.01 -3.02 15.47
N PHE A 172 15.03 -3.55 14.75
CA PHE A 172 13.67 -3.83 15.22
C PHE A 172 13.32 -5.30 14.98
N PRO A 173 13.68 -6.21 15.90
CA PRO A 173 13.46 -7.65 15.73
C PRO A 173 11.99 -8.02 15.50
N GLU A 174 11.07 -7.43 16.27
CA GLU A 174 9.63 -7.69 16.19
C GLU A 174 9.02 -7.30 14.84
N ALA A 175 9.62 -6.31 14.18
CA ALA A 175 9.25 -5.82 12.87
C ALA A 175 10.07 -6.44 11.73
N CYS A 176 10.92 -7.44 12.01
CA CYS A 176 11.78 -8.06 11.02
C CYS A 176 12.61 -7.05 10.20
N THR A 177 13.17 -6.02 10.84
CA THR A 177 13.90 -5.00 10.08
C THR A 177 15.06 -4.37 10.83
N ARG A 178 16.04 -3.89 10.07
CA ARG A 178 16.95 -2.83 10.44
C ARG A 178 16.51 -1.59 9.69
N VAL A 179 16.57 -0.44 10.32
CA VAL A 179 16.30 0.84 9.66
C VAL A 179 17.61 1.57 9.50
N CYS A 180 18.05 1.74 8.26
CA CYS A 180 19.17 2.58 7.91
C CYS A 180 18.68 4.02 7.74
N TYR A 181 19.33 4.95 8.43
CA TYR A 181 18.99 6.36 8.42
C TYR A 181 20.08 7.17 7.73
N TRP A 182 19.66 8.01 6.79
CA TRP A 182 20.49 9.05 6.17
C TRP A 182 19.91 10.42 6.48
N ASP A 183 20.79 11.32 6.92
CA ASP A 183 20.55 12.75 6.98
C ASP A 183 21.47 13.40 5.96
N PHE A 184 20.89 13.82 4.83
CA PHE A 184 21.70 14.41 3.78
C PHE A 184 22.15 15.83 4.12
N ASN A 185 21.57 16.48 5.16
CA ASN A 185 21.95 17.81 5.67
C ASN A 185 22.31 18.87 4.60
N SER A 186 21.76 18.73 3.40
CA SER A 186 22.13 19.49 2.23
C SER A 186 20.98 19.50 1.21
N SER A 187 20.88 20.61 0.49
CA SER A 187 19.97 20.74 -0.63
C SER A 187 20.39 19.77 -1.73
N LEU A 188 19.51 18.86 -2.13
CA LEU A 188 19.68 18.09 -3.36
C LEU A 188 19.45 19.03 -4.54
N PRO A 189 20.43 19.35 -5.40
CA PRO A 189 20.24 20.30 -6.49
C PRO A 189 19.15 19.86 -7.47
N THR A 190 18.50 20.81 -8.11
CA THR A 190 17.59 20.54 -9.24
C THR A 190 18.31 19.73 -10.34
N ASN A 191 17.62 18.78 -10.95
CA ASN A 191 18.16 17.82 -11.94
C ASN A 191 19.30 16.94 -11.41
N SER A 192 19.25 16.56 -10.13
CA SER A 192 20.21 15.62 -9.54
C SER A 192 19.50 14.45 -8.87
N SER A 193 20.27 13.42 -8.49
CA SER A 193 19.72 12.25 -7.80
C SER A 193 20.66 11.70 -6.74
N ILE A 194 20.09 11.20 -5.66
CA ILE A 194 20.75 10.32 -4.70
C ILE A 194 20.40 8.88 -5.07
N VAL A 195 21.39 7.99 -5.06
CA VAL A 195 21.18 6.55 -5.26
C VAL A 195 21.78 5.83 -4.07
N ILE A 196 20.97 5.01 -3.41
CA ILE A 196 21.37 4.13 -2.32
C ILE A 196 21.26 2.70 -2.81
N ILE A 197 22.34 1.94 -2.63
CA ILE A 197 22.45 0.55 -3.06
C ILE A 197 22.76 -0.31 -1.83
N GLN A 198 21.88 -1.25 -1.53
CA GLN A 198 22.06 -2.25 -0.48
C GLN A 198 22.21 -3.62 -1.13
N LYS A 199 23.36 -4.26 -0.94
CA LYS A 199 23.62 -5.63 -1.40
C LYS A 199 23.51 -6.57 -0.22
N ILE A 200 22.70 -7.61 -0.37
CA ILE A 200 22.44 -8.59 0.68
C ILE A 200 22.45 -10.02 0.12
N SER A 201 22.54 -11.00 1.00
CA SER A 201 22.13 -12.38 0.73
C SER A 201 21.24 -12.90 1.83
N PHE A 202 20.33 -13.81 1.51
CA PHE A 202 19.43 -14.43 2.50
C PHE A 202 18.98 -15.82 2.02
N VAL A 203 18.38 -16.58 2.93
CA VAL A 203 17.69 -17.84 2.64
C VAL A 203 16.20 -17.65 2.92
N ALA A 204 15.36 -17.89 1.91
CA ALA A 204 13.92 -17.94 2.07
C ALA A 204 13.47 -19.39 2.23
N ASN A 205 12.78 -19.66 3.33
CA ASN A 205 12.11 -20.91 3.63
C ASN A 205 10.62 -20.74 3.30
N PRO A 206 9.95 -21.75 2.73
CA PRO A 206 8.50 -21.67 2.57
C PRO A 206 7.80 -21.79 3.92
N PHE A 207 6.60 -21.19 4.02
CA PHE A 207 5.67 -21.46 5.11
C PHE A 207 4.64 -22.49 4.64
N THR A 208 4.68 -23.68 5.23
CA THR A 208 3.86 -24.84 4.84
C THR A 208 3.09 -25.47 6.00
N THR A 209 3.19 -24.89 7.20
CA THR A 209 2.55 -25.43 8.39
C THR A 209 1.05 -25.61 8.18
N SER A 210 0.59 -26.85 8.29
CA SER A 210 -0.84 -27.17 8.24
C SER A 210 -1.53 -26.63 9.49
N ILE A 211 -2.56 -25.81 9.30
CA ILE A 211 -3.33 -25.21 10.37
C ILE A 211 -4.55 -26.09 10.64
N ASP A 212 -4.63 -26.69 11.82
CA ASP A 212 -5.82 -27.39 12.31
C ASP A 212 -6.70 -26.39 13.07
N PRO A 213 -7.89 -26.03 12.55
CA PRO A 213 -8.77 -25.09 13.23
C PRO A 213 -9.19 -25.56 14.63
N SER A 214 -9.21 -26.86 14.90
CA SER A 214 -9.61 -27.41 16.21
C SER A 214 -8.57 -27.13 17.31
N LEU A 215 -7.32 -26.84 16.93
CA LEU A 215 -6.22 -26.54 17.84
C LEU A 215 -6.03 -25.04 18.09
N ILE A 216 -6.84 -24.17 17.46
CA ILE A 216 -6.72 -22.73 17.65
C ILE A 216 -7.10 -22.35 19.08
N GLU A 217 -6.13 -21.79 19.81
CA GLU A 217 -6.33 -21.34 21.18
C GLU A 217 -6.99 -19.96 21.22
N PRO A 218 -7.75 -19.65 22.29
CA PRO A 218 -8.29 -18.31 22.48
C PRO A 218 -7.17 -17.27 22.67
N TYR A 219 -7.42 -16.04 22.25
CA TYR A 219 -6.50 -14.94 22.51
C TYR A 219 -6.55 -14.52 23.97
N ASP A 220 -5.37 -14.24 24.53
CA ASP A 220 -5.25 -13.48 25.77
C ASP A 220 -5.21 -11.97 25.46
N SER A 221 -6.26 -11.24 25.84
CA SER A 221 -6.39 -9.79 25.60
C SER A 221 -5.41 -8.94 26.42
N TYR A 222 -4.74 -9.51 27.43
CA TYR A 222 -3.74 -8.80 28.22
C TYR A 222 -2.35 -8.81 27.58
N LEU A 223 -2.13 -9.65 26.56
CA LEU A 223 -0.85 -9.70 25.86
C LEU A 223 -0.65 -8.49 24.94
N GLY A 224 0.56 -7.92 24.97
CA GLY A 224 0.94 -6.78 24.13
C GLY A 224 0.73 -7.04 22.63
N ILE A 225 0.97 -8.26 22.16
CA ILE A 225 0.73 -8.65 20.76
C ILE A 225 -0.74 -8.53 20.36
N TYR A 226 -1.67 -8.89 21.25
CA TYR A 226 -3.09 -8.79 20.97
C TYR A 226 -3.49 -7.31 20.82
N ASN A 227 -3.14 -6.50 21.82
CA ASN A 227 -3.50 -5.08 21.84
C ASN A 227 -2.85 -4.30 20.70
N GLU A 228 -1.58 -4.55 20.41
CA GLU A 228 -0.84 -3.85 19.35
C GLU A 228 -1.39 -4.17 17.96
N TYR A 229 -1.76 -5.42 17.72
CA TYR A 229 -2.15 -5.87 16.38
C TYR A 229 -3.66 -6.02 16.19
N THR A 230 -4.47 -5.50 17.12
CA THR A 230 -5.93 -5.34 16.95
C THR A 230 -6.37 -3.86 16.93
N LYS A 231 -5.50 -2.91 17.29
CA LYS A 231 -5.79 -1.48 17.23
C LYS A 231 -5.79 -0.95 15.78
N PRO A 232 -6.53 0.13 15.49
CA PRO A 232 -6.42 0.85 14.22
C PRO A 232 -5.02 1.47 14.08
N SER A 233 -4.59 1.63 12.83
CA SER A 233 -3.36 2.34 12.49
C SER A 233 -3.53 3.05 11.15
N GLN A 234 -2.55 3.87 10.77
CA GLN A 234 -2.55 4.52 9.46
C GLN A 234 -2.76 3.47 8.36
N ARG A 235 -3.66 3.78 7.42
CA ARG A 235 -4.09 2.90 6.31
C ARG A 235 -4.77 1.59 6.71
N VAL A 236 -4.94 1.33 8.00
CA VAL A 236 -5.62 0.15 8.54
C VAL A 236 -6.72 0.66 9.49
N GLU A 237 -7.74 1.28 8.90
CA GLU A 237 -8.86 1.89 9.61
C GLU A 237 -9.83 0.83 10.18
N SER A 238 -9.35 -0.03 11.09
CA SER A 238 -10.14 -1.11 11.69
C SER A 238 -11.22 -0.63 12.65
N ASP A 239 -11.24 0.66 12.96
CA ASP A 239 -12.25 1.38 13.74
C ASP A 239 -13.34 2.02 12.85
N ASP A 240 -13.22 1.91 11.52
CA ASP A 240 -14.25 2.40 10.60
C ASP A 240 -15.58 1.62 10.79
N PRO A 241 -16.71 2.30 11.07
CA PRO A 241 -17.98 1.63 11.38
C PRO A 241 -18.48 0.70 10.27
N ASP A 242 -18.27 1.05 9.00
CA ASP A 242 -18.74 0.26 7.87
C ASP A 242 -17.85 -0.96 7.62
N ILE A 243 -16.54 -0.82 7.84
CA ILE A 243 -15.60 -1.95 7.83
C ILE A 243 -15.95 -2.93 8.95
N ILE A 244 -16.20 -2.44 10.18
CA ILE A 244 -16.62 -3.27 11.32
C ILE A 244 -17.94 -4.00 10.98
N ALA A 245 -18.93 -3.29 10.47
CA ALA A 245 -20.24 -3.85 10.14
C ALA A 245 -20.13 -4.92 9.03
N MET A 246 -19.34 -4.66 7.98
CA MET A 246 -19.11 -5.62 6.92
C MET A 246 -18.35 -6.84 7.42
N ALA A 247 -17.26 -6.66 8.18
CA ALA A 247 -16.49 -7.76 8.71
C ALA A 247 -17.35 -8.64 9.62
N LYS A 248 -18.19 -8.04 10.48
CA LYS A 248 -19.19 -8.74 11.30
C LYS A 248 -20.18 -9.54 10.45
N LYS A 249 -20.68 -8.96 9.35
CA LYS A 249 -21.59 -9.65 8.40
C LYS A 249 -20.91 -10.84 7.73
N VAL A 250 -19.66 -10.67 7.29
CA VAL A 250 -18.88 -11.72 6.60
C VAL A 250 -18.55 -12.89 7.54
N VAL A 251 -18.14 -12.62 8.78
CA VAL A 251 -17.84 -13.68 9.75
C VAL A 251 -19.09 -14.36 10.29
N GLY A 252 -20.21 -13.62 10.43
CA GLY A 252 -21.45 -14.13 11.01
C GLY A 252 -21.24 -14.61 12.45
N ASN A 253 -21.70 -15.84 12.75
CA ASN A 253 -21.59 -16.44 14.08
C ASN A 253 -20.29 -17.21 14.33
N GLU A 254 -19.35 -17.21 13.37
CA GLU A 254 -18.07 -17.92 13.51
C GLU A 254 -17.26 -17.38 14.69
N LYS A 255 -16.74 -18.30 15.51
CA LYS A 255 -15.95 -17.96 16.71
C LYS A 255 -14.48 -18.29 16.53
N ASN A 256 -14.15 -19.25 15.67
CA ASN A 256 -12.78 -19.66 15.44
C ASN A 256 -12.00 -18.58 14.66
N PRO A 257 -10.92 -17.99 15.23
CA PRO A 257 -10.18 -16.91 14.58
C PRO A 257 -9.67 -17.24 13.17
N TYR A 258 -9.15 -18.45 12.95
CA TYR A 258 -8.69 -18.89 11.63
C TYR A 258 -9.84 -18.91 10.62
N LYS A 259 -10.99 -19.49 10.98
CA LYS A 259 -12.17 -19.52 10.09
C LYS A 259 -12.77 -18.13 9.85
N LYS A 260 -12.72 -17.24 10.85
CA LYS A 260 -13.12 -15.83 10.66
C LYS A 260 -12.20 -15.15 9.64
N ALA A 261 -10.89 -15.29 9.80
CA ALA A 261 -9.91 -14.73 8.88
C ALA A 261 -10.08 -15.31 7.46
N ASP A 262 -10.31 -16.62 7.31
CA ASP A 262 -10.55 -17.25 6.00
C ASP A 262 -11.79 -16.68 5.29
N ARG A 263 -12.88 -16.44 6.02
CA ARG A 263 -14.09 -15.81 5.45
C ARG A 263 -13.83 -14.37 5.01
N ILE A 264 -13.12 -13.60 5.83
CA ILE A 264 -12.72 -12.23 5.53
C ILE A 264 -11.81 -12.21 4.29
N TYR A 265 -10.81 -13.08 4.26
CA TYR A 265 -9.87 -13.24 3.17
C TYR A 265 -10.60 -13.53 1.85
N GLY A 266 -11.45 -14.56 1.83
CA GLY A 266 -12.23 -14.91 0.64
C GLY A 266 -13.16 -13.79 0.19
N TRP A 267 -13.68 -12.98 1.12
CA TRP A 267 -14.47 -11.81 0.76
C TRP A 267 -13.59 -10.71 0.11
N VAL A 268 -12.41 -10.40 0.65
CA VAL A 268 -11.50 -9.40 0.05
C VAL A 268 -11.09 -9.84 -1.36
N VAL A 269 -10.60 -11.07 -1.52
CA VAL A 269 -10.20 -11.66 -2.81
C VAL A 269 -11.32 -11.54 -3.85
N LYS A 270 -12.57 -11.73 -3.44
CA LYS A 270 -13.74 -11.71 -4.33
C LYS A 270 -14.26 -10.31 -4.66
N ASN A 271 -14.17 -9.36 -3.73
CA ASN A 271 -14.89 -8.09 -3.80
C ASN A 271 -14.01 -6.88 -4.11
N ILE A 272 -12.69 -7.05 -4.15
CA ILE A 272 -11.76 -5.99 -4.54
C ILE A 272 -11.21 -6.30 -5.93
N THR A 273 -11.14 -5.28 -6.78
CA THR A 273 -10.59 -5.35 -8.13
C THR A 273 -9.16 -4.82 -8.13
N TYR A 274 -8.23 -5.56 -8.73
CA TYR A 274 -6.86 -5.09 -8.86
C TYR A 274 -6.77 -3.85 -9.74
N GLU A 275 -6.26 -2.75 -9.19
CA GLU A 275 -6.00 -1.49 -9.90
C GLU A 275 -4.79 -0.81 -9.26
N ILE A 276 -3.75 -0.56 -10.05
CA ILE A 276 -2.53 0.14 -9.60
C ILE A 276 -2.89 1.51 -9.06
N GLN A 277 -2.37 1.87 -7.89
CA GLN A 277 -2.53 3.20 -7.30
C GLN A 277 -1.22 3.99 -7.40
N ASP A 278 -1.34 5.31 -7.60
CA ASP A 278 -0.17 6.20 -7.62
C ASP A 278 0.41 6.46 -6.22
N GLN A 279 -0.33 6.08 -5.18
CA GLN A 279 0.05 6.17 -3.78
C GLN A 279 -0.72 5.12 -2.99
N GLU A 280 -0.21 4.79 -1.81
CA GLU A 280 -0.96 3.97 -0.84
C GLU A 280 -2.20 4.77 -0.41
N LEU A 281 -3.38 4.15 -0.40
CA LEU A 281 -4.68 4.78 -0.10
C LEU A 281 -5.36 4.17 1.13
N GLY A 282 -5.07 2.90 1.44
CA GLY A 282 -5.46 2.23 2.68
C GLY A 282 -6.83 1.55 2.67
N ALA A 283 -7.17 0.92 3.80
CA ALA A 283 -8.32 0.02 3.93
C ALA A 283 -9.64 0.72 3.65
N ARG A 284 -9.82 1.95 4.15
CA ARG A 284 -11.03 2.75 3.90
C ARG A 284 -11.27 2.97 2.42
N TYR A 285 -10.23 3.37 1.67
CA TYR A 285 -10.35 3.57 0.22
C TYR A 285 -10.73 2.27 -0.49
N ALA A 286 -10.00 1.19 -0.21
CA ALA A 286 -10.24 -0.12 -0.79
C ALA A 286 -11.68 -0.59 -0.55
N PHE A 287 -12.20 -0.36 0.67
CA PHE A 287 -13.55 -0.71 1.04
C PHE A 287 -14.61 0.05 0.23
N TYR A 288 -14.55 1.38 0.19
CA TYR A 288 -15.61 2.15 -0.49
C TYR A 288 -15.51 2.09 -2.01
N ASN A 289 -14.30 1.99 -2.57
CA ASN A 289 -14.07 2.01 -4.02
C ASN A 289 -13.99 0.61 -4.64
N ARG A 290 -13.89 -0.45 -3.84
CA ARG A 290 -13.80 -1.85 -4.28
C ARG A 290 -12.62 -2.11 -5.23
N LYS A 291 -11.54 -1.35 -5.07
CA LYS A 291 -10.35 -1.43 -5.92
C LYS A 291 -9.09 -0.97 -5.20
N GLY A 292 -7.96 -1.39 -5.74
CA GLY A 292 -6.62 -1.01 -5.29
C GLY A 292 -5.59 -2.08 -5.66
N ASP A 293 -4.34 -1.89 -5.26
CA ASP A 293 -3.27 -2.86 -5.54
C ASP A 293 -2.93 -3.70 -4.31
N CYS A 294 -1.75 -4.33 -4.30
CA CYS A 294 -1.32 -5.19 -3.21
C CYS A 294 -1.48 -4.55 -1.81
N THR A 295 -1.26 -3.23 -1.72
CA THR A 295 -1.38 -2.46 -0.49
C THR A 295 -2.82 -2.38 -0.01
N GLU A 296 -3.76 -2.00 -0.87
CA GLU A 296 -5.19 -1.89 -0.54
C GLU A 296 -5.82 -3.25 -0.20
N PHE A 297 -5.41 -4.31 -0.90
CA PHE A 297 -5.83 -5.67 -0.59
C PHE A 297 -5.37 -6.10 0.81
N ALA A 298 -4.09 -5.91 1.11
CA ALA A 298 -3.51 -6.27 2.41
C ALA A 298 -4.08 -5.43 3.54
N THR A 299 -4.13 -4.10 3.38
CA THR A 299 -4.64 -3.15 4.38
C THR A 299 -6.11 -3.43 4.72
N LEU A 300 -6.97 -3.66 3.73
CA LEU A 300 -8.37 -3.98 3.98
C LEU A 300 -8.54 -5.32 4.70
N PHE A 301 -7.80 -6.35 4.27
CA PHE A 301 -7.82 -7.65 4.94
C PHE A 301 -7.39 -7.52 6.41
N VAL A 302 -6.31 -6.80 6.69
CA VAL A 302 -5.83 -6.54 8.06
C VAL A 302 -6.89 -5.75 8.84
N ALA A 303 -7.44 -4.67 8.29
CA ALA A 303 -8.44 -3.85 8.98
C ALA A 303 -9.69 -4.64 9.36
N MET A 304 -10.20 -5.47 8.45
CA MET A 304 -11.33 -6.35 8.73
C MET A 304 -10.98 -7.41 9.79
N CYS A 305 -9.80 -8.03 9.75
CA CYS A 305 -9.34 -8.96 10.79
C CYS A 305 -9.26 -8.29 12.17
N ARG A 306 -8.60 -7.13 12.26
CA ARG A 306 -8.44 -6.36 13.49
C ARG A 306 -9.79 -5.96 14.09
N SER A 307 -10.74 -5.50 13.27
CA SER A 307 -12.11 -5.16 13.70
C SER A 307 -12.87 -6.34 14.32
N GLN A 308 -12.41 -7.56 14.04
CA GLN A 308 -12.99 -8.81 14.52
C GLN A 308 -12.16 -9.46 15.64
N GLY A 309 -11.21 -8.73 16.22
CA GLY A 309 -10.36 -9.18 17.33
C GLY A 309 -9.33 -10.23 16.92
N ILE A 310 -8.93 -10.26 15.65
CA ILE A 310 -7.88 -11.14 15.13
C ILE A 310 -6.61 -10.27 14.99
N PRO A 311 -5.54 -10.54 15.76
CA PRO A 311 -4.30 -9.79 15.62
C PRO A 311 -3.72 -9.99 14.22
N ALA A 312 -3.51 -8.90 13.49
CA ALA A 312 -3.07 -8.93 12.11
C ALA A 312 -2.08 -7.80 11.82
N ARG A 313 -1.13 -8.04 10.92
CA ARG A 313 -0.11 -7.05 10.53
C ARG A 313 0.20 -7.11 9.04
N LEU A 314 0.67 -5.98 8.52
CA LEU A 314 1.19 -5.87 7.17
C LEU A 314 2.63 -6.37 7.12
N VAL A 315 3.03 -6.85 5.95
CA VAL A 315 4.41 -7.22 5.64
C VAL A 315 4.76 -6.61 4.29
N HIS A 316 5.91 -5.94 4.23
CA HIS A 316 6.44 -5.37 2.99
C HIS A 316 7.70 -6.12 2.58
N GLY A 317 7.82 -6.39 1.28
CA GLY A 317 8.95 -7.13 0.73
C GLY A 317 9.06 -7.06 -0.78
N TYR A 318 9.81 -8.01 -1.34
CA TYR A 318 9.97 -8.21 -2.79
C TYR A 318 9.78 -9.68 -3.13
N LEU A 319 9.18 -9.96 -4.29
CA LEU A 319 8.94 -11.30 -4.80
C LEU A 319 9.88 -11.64 -5.96
N TYR A 320 10.69 -12.68 -5.82
CA TYR A 320 11.48 -13.21 -6.93
C TYR A 320 10.58 -13.78 -8.03
N GLY A 321 10.96 -13.52 -9.29
CA GLY A 321 10.25 -14.02 -10.48
C GLY A 321 9.06 -13.15 -10.93
N THR A 322 8.85 -12.01 -10.26
CA THR A 322 7.91 -10.96 -10.68
C THR A 322 8.68 -9.72 -11.11
N ASP A 323 8.01 -8.72 -11.69
CA ASP A 323 8.62 -7.41 -11.87
C ASP A 323 8.88 -6.81 -10.48
N THR A 324 10.12 -6.93 -10.01
CA THR A 324 10.53 -6.58 -8.65
C THR A 324 10.62 -5.07 -8.42
N SER A 325 10.19 -4.26 -9.38
CA SER A 325 10.25 -2.80 -9.36
C SER A 325 9.22 -2.13 -8.45
N ALA A 326 8.12 -2.80 -8.09
CA ALA A 326 7.02 -2.17 -7.34
C ALA A 326 6.97 -2.54 -5.85
N GLY A 327 7.83 -3.44 -5.37
CA GLY A 327 7.63 -4.07 -4.04
C GLY A 327 6.35 -4.91 -3.98
N HIS A 328 6.09 -5.54 -2.84
CA HIS A 328 4.84 -6.26 -2.60
C HIS A 328 4.46 -6.15 -1.13
N MET A 329 3.17 -5.92 -0.88
CA MET A 329 2.60 -5.91 0.46
C MET A 329 1.58 -7.04 0.61
N TRP A 330 1.71 -7.78 1.71
CA TRP A 330 0.76 -8.81 2.12
C TRP A 330 0.50 -8.71 3.63
N ALA A 331 -0.19 -9.71 4.18
CA ALA A 331 -0.56 -9.72 5.59
C ALA A 331 -0.08 -10.97 6.32
N GLU A 332 0.01 -10.87 7.65
CA GLU A 332 0.09 -12.00 8.56
C GLU A 332 -1.04 -11.88 9.60
N ILE A 333 -1.60 -13.01 10.02
CA ILE A 333 -2.53 -13.13 11.15
C ILE A 333 -1.87 -13.96 12.25
N TYR A 334 -2.07 -13.58 13.51
CA TYR A 334 -1.55 -14.32 14.64
C TYR A 334 -2.57 -15.38 15.09
N LEU A 335 -2.16 -16.64 15.12
CA LEU A 335 -3.00 -17.78 15.44
C LEU A 335 -2.28 -18.70 16.43
N PRO A 336 -2.48 -18.56 17.74
CA PRO A 336 -1.99 -19.51 18.72
C PRO A 336 -2.51 -20.95 18.45
N PRO A 337 -1.66 -21.99 18.55
CA PRO A 337 -0.23 -21.96 18.91
C PRO A 337 0.71 -21.75 17.70
N TYR A 338 0.20 -21.65 16.48
CA TYR A 338 0.95 -21.56 15.23
C TYR A 338 1.76 -20.27 15.03
N GLY A 339 1.44 -19.20 15.78
CA GLY A 339 2.12 -17.92 15.66
C GLY A 339 1.64 -17.10 14.45
N TRP A 340 2.54 -16.37 13.79
CA TRP A 340 2.21 -15.55 12.63
C TRP A 340 2.06 -16.42 11.37
N VAL A 341 0.89 -16.35 10.75
CA VAL A 341 0.49 -17.12 9.59
C VAL A 341 0.28 -16.17 8.40
N PRO A 342 0.92 -16.40 7.24
CA PRO A 342 0.85 -15.50 6.09
C PRO A 342 -0.51 -15.55 5.39
N ALA A 343 -0.91 -14.42 4.80
CA ALA A 343 -2.10 -14.26 3.98
C ALA A 343 -1.86 -13.22 2.88
N ASP A 344 -1.90 -13.63 1.62
CA ASP A 344 -1.76 -12.74 0.46
C ASP A 344 -3.00 -12.73 -0.44
N PRO A 345 -4.00 -11.87 -0.13
CA PRO A 345 -5.24 -11.81 -0.89
C PRO A 345 -5.03 -11.35 -2.34
N THR A 346 -3.95 -10.62 -2.64
CA THR A 346 -3.58 -10.19 -3.99
C THR A 346 -3.11 -11.38 -4.83
N GLY A 347 -2.24 -12.21 -4.24
CA GLY A 347 -1.77 -13.45 -4.86
C GLY A 347 -2.94 -14.38 -5.23
N ASP A 348 -3.93 -14.53 -4.37
CA ASP A 348 -5.10 -15.38 -4.65
C ASP A 348 -6.11 -14.76 -5.61
N HIS A 349 -6.25 -13.44 -5.60
CA HIS A 349 -7.06 -12.72 -6.58
C HIS A 349 -6.51 -12.89 -8.00
N THR A 350 -5.20 -12.72 -8.16
CA THR A 350 -4.52 -12.79 -9.46
C THR A 350 -4.42 -14.22 -10.02
N THR A 351 -4.19 -15.22 -9.15
CA THR A 351 -4.13 -16.64 -9.55
C THR A 351 -5.46 -17.34 -9.70
N LYS A 352 -6.47 -16.92 -8.92
CA LYS A 352 -7.69 -17.69 -8.67
C LYS A 352 -7.41 -19.07 -8.05
N SER A 353 -6.37 -19.22 -7.21
CA SER A 353 -5.94 -20.53 -6.67
C SER A 353 -6.33 -20.80 -5.20
N ARG A 354 -6.71 -19.78 -4.42
CA ARG A 354 -6.94 -19.86 -2.96
C ARG A 354 -5.78 -20.55 -2.20
N PHE A 355 -4.58 -20.29 -2.66
CA PHE A 355 -3.34 -20.91 -2.23
C PHE A 355 -2.64 -20.12 -1.13
N PHE A 356 -2.66 -18.79 -1.20
CA PHE A 356 -1.84 -17.91 -0.37
C PHE A 356 -2.45 -17.54 0.99
N PHE A 357 -3.54 -18.18 1.39
CA PHE A 357 -4.04 -18.13 2.75
C PHE A 357 -3.42 -19.23 3.60
N GLY A 358 -2.54 -18.85 4.53
CA GLY A 358 -1.79 -19.78 5.38
C GLY A 358 -0.56 -20.39 4.73
N ARG A 359 -0.12 -19.84 3.59
CA ARG A 359 1.05 -20.33 2.85
C ARG A 359 1.89 -19.20 2.30
N LEU A 360 3.20 -19.41 2.24
CA LEU A 360 4.16 -18.51 1.63
C LEU A 360 5.24 -19.32 0.91
N GLY A 361 5.59 -18.93 -0.31
CA GLY A 361 6.65 -19.59 -1.07
C GLY A 361 8.06 -19.24 -0.58
N ASN A 362 9.06 -19.93 -1.11
CA ASN A 362 10.48 -19.65 -0.88
C ASN A 362 11.05 -18.55 -1.82
N ASN A 363 10.21 -17.64 -2.32
CA ASN A 363 10.55 -16.64 -3.32
C ASN A 363 10.38 -15.20 -2.80
N VAL A 364 10.45 -15.01 -1.49
CA VAL A 364 10.09 -13.76 -0.82
C VAL A 364 11.28 -13.21 -0.04
N LEU A 365 11.60 -11.94 -0.28
CA LEU A 365 12.44 -11.11 0.58
C LEU A 365 11.53 -10.27 1.46
N ILE A 366 11.69 -10.37 2.78
CA ILE A 366 10.94 -9.58 3.76
C ILE A 366 11.81 -8.40 4.21
N LEU A 367 11.31 -7.18 4.06
CA LEU A 367 12.00 -5.97 4.52
C LEU A 367 11.52 -5.48 5.89
N SER A 368 10.22 -5.52 6.13
CA SER A 368 9.64 -5.08 7.39
C SER A 368 8.24 -5.65 7.61
N LYS A 369 7.80 -5.66 8.87
CA LYS A 369 6.52 -6.17 9.34
C LYS A 369 5.92 -5.24 10.37
N GLY A 370 4.61 -5.09 10.36
CA GLY A 370 3.88 -4.37 11.40
C GLY A 370 4.32 -2.91 11.52
N ASN A 371 4.32 -2.40 12.76
CA ASN A 371 4.68 -1.02 13.06
C ASN A 371 6.17 -0.93 13.39
N VAL A 372 6.83 0.11 12.90
CA VAL A 372 8.26 0.35 13.17
C VAL A 372 8.43 1.75 13.74
N GLY A 373 9.07 1.87 14.90
CA GLY A 373 9.41 3.18 15.44
C GLY A 373 10.59 3.79 14.67
N LEU A 374 10.50 5.05 14.27
CA LEU A 374 11.62 5.76 13.64
C LEU A 374 12.40 6.58 14.66
N SER A 375 13.70 6.72 14.43
CA SER A 375 14.59 7.57 15.21
C SER A 375 15.57 8.27 14.26
N PRO A 376 15.67 9.62 14.27
CA PRO A 376 14.80 10.56 14.99
C PRO A 376 13.34 10.41 14.55
N ASN A 377 12.39 10.65 15.46
CA ASN A 377 10.97 10.55 15.15
C ASN A 377 10.49 11.84 14.48
N ASP A 378 10.98 12.09 13.27
CA ASP A 378 10.61 13.24 12.45
C ASP A 378 9.47 12.92 11.48
N ALA A 379 9.07 11.64 11.40
CA ALA A 379 7.83 11.28 10.75
C ALA A 379 6.66 11.71 11.63
N GLU A 380 5.68 12.39 11.05
CA GLU A 380 4.43 12.72 11.74
C GLU A 380 3.67 11.44 12.15
N ASP A 381 3.98 10.31 11.51
CA ASP A 381 3.30 9.03 11.68
C ASP A 381 4.26 7.88 12.04
N ILE A 382 3.72 6.87 12.75
CA ILE A 382 4.40 5.60 12.96
C ILE A 382 4.17 4.75 11.70
N PRO A 383 5.21 4.50 10.89
CA PRO A 383 5.04 3.74 9.66
C PRO A 383 4.58 2.31 9.95
N PHE A 384 3.63 1.87 9.13
CA PHE A 384 3.37 0.46 8.91
C PHE A 384 4.41 -0.10 7.94
N ALA A 385 4.51 -1.43 7.83
CA ALA A 385 5.50 -2.13 7.02
C ALA A 385 5.84 -1.39 5.70
N PHE A 386 7.10 -0.98 5.57
CA PHE A 386 7.61 -0.09 4.53
C PHE A 386 8.93 -0.63 3.96
N SER A 387 9.31 -0.08 2.80
CA SER A 387 10.68 -0.23 2.26
C SER A 387 11.51 1.03 2.45
N TYR A 388 10.91 2.22 2.33
CA TYR A 388 11.54 3.48 2.68
C TYR A 388 10.51 4.48 3.20
N ILE A 389 10.99 5.49 3.92
CA ILE A 389 10.25 6.67 4.36
C ILE A 389 11.16 7.86 4.15
N ALA A 390 10.64 8.91 3.53
CA ALA A 390 11.37 10.12 3.28
C ALA A 390 10.65 11.30 3.91
N HIS A 391 11.41 12.13 4.62
CA HIS A 391 10.98 13.45 5.04
C HIS A 391 11.84 14.47 4.30
N TYR A 392 11.19 15.42 3.62
CA TYR A 392 11.88 16.55 3.03
C TYR A 392 11.02 17.81 3.09
N LYS A 393 11.70 18.97 3.11
CA LYS A 393 11.06 20.28 3.00
C LYS A 393 11.33 20.86 1.63
N SER A 394 10.27 21.16 0.89
CA SER A 394 10.33 21.89 -0.37
C SER A 394 9.89 23.35 -0.15
N TYR A 395 10.67 24.30 -0.66
CA TYR A 395 10.38 25.74 -0.62
C TYR A 395 9.63 26.22 -1.86
N ASN A 396 9.35 25.32 -2.81
CA ASN A 396 8.55 25.58 -4.00
C ASN A 396 7.54 24.42 -4.24
N PHE A 397 6.83 24.47 -5.38
CA PHE A 397 5.85 23.43 -5.75
C PHE A 397 6.47 22.13 -6.29
N GLY A 398 7.79 22.09 -6.48
CA GLY A 398 8.48 20.90 -6.94
C GLY A 398 8.48 19.79 -5.89
N LYS A 399 8.62 18.54 -6.36
CA LYS A 399 8.61 17.34 -5.51
C LYS A 399 9.77 16.42 -5.84
N LEU A 400 10.23 15.68 -4.83
CA LEU A 400 11.16 14.58 -5.04
C LEU A 400 10.39 13.35 -5.54
N ILE A 401 10.98 12.65 -6.51
CA ILE A 401 10.47 11.38 -7.02
C ILE A 401 11.31 10.26 -6.44
N PHE A 402 10.65 9.31 -5.79
CA PHE A 402 11.27 8.17 -5.15
C PHE A 402 11.01 6.91 -5.96
N GLU A 403 12.07 6.19 -6.28
CA GLU A 403 12.02 4.92 -6.99
C GLU A 403 12.72 3.89 -6.10
N ASN A 404 12.05 2.80 -5.73
CA ASN A 404 12.64 1.74 -4.94
C ASN A 404 12.46 0.40 -5.64
N ASN A 405 13.56 -0.29 -5.91
CA ASN A 405 13.57 -1.53 -6.68
C ASN A 405 14.47 -2.55 -6.00
N ALA A 406 14.22 -3.85 -6.18
CA ALA A 406 15.18 -4.88 -5.78
C ALA A 406 15.42 -5.90 -6.87
N GLU A 407 16.67 -6.22 -7.18
CA GLU A 407 16.99 -7.33 -8.08
C GLU A 407 17.35 -8.57 -7.26
N LEU A 408 16.51 -9.61 -7.32
CA LEU A 408 16.77 -10.88 -6.62
C LEU A 408 17.34 -11.92 -7.61
N LYS A 409 18.42 -12.60 -7.21
CA LYS A 409 19.04 -13.68 -7.98
C LYS A 409 19.21 -14.92 -7.10
N LYS A 410 18.83 -16.08 -7.61
CA LYS A 410 19.07 -17.36 -6.92
C LYS A 410 20.56 -17.64 -6.84
N ILE A 411 21.00 -18.12 -5.68
CA ILE A 411 22.34 -18.66 -5.47
C ILE A 411 22.18 -20.17 -5.35
N ASN A 412 22.91 -20.90 -6.20
CA ASN A 412 22.95 -22.36 -6.17
C ASN A 412 23.90 -22.88 -5.10
#